data_AF-A0A9D6NGG2-F1
#
_entry.id   AF-A0A9D6NGG2-F1
#
_cell.length_a   1.000
_cell.length_b   1.000
_cell.length_c   1.000
_cell.angle_alpha   90.00
_cell.angle_beta   90.00
_cell.angle_gamma   90.00
#
_symmetry.space_group_name_H-M   'P 1'
#
loop_
_entity.id
_entity.type
_entity.pdbx_description
1 polymer ?
#
loop_
_entity_poly.entity_id
_entity_poly.type
_entity_poly.pdbx_seq_one_letter_code
_entity_poly.pdbx_strand_id
1 'polypeptide(L)'
;MAFLSLASNLMNGDTNGKFDVFVHELATGTTSRVSVRTGGVQSAGGDLWEIAPPAQYLLACSISGDGRYVAFDSTASDLVDADTNGRQDIFVHDRWTNQTLRVNLGPGGVEGDRDSRVPSISGDGRFVSFMSQARNLTVPNQPGFLWDAFRARNVLAP
;
A
#
# COMPACT_ATOMS: atom_id res chain seq x y z
N MET A 1 -4.46 15.31 3.61
CA MET A 1 -3.04 14.90 3.75
C MET A 1 -3.00 13.43 4.13
N ALA A 2 -2.14 12.61 3.51
CA ALA A 2 -1.89 11.24 3.97
C ALA A 2 -0.58 11.19 4.77
N PHE A 3 -0.53 10.39 5.82
CA PHE A 3 0.65 10.24 6.69
C PHE A 3 0.64 8.86 7.35
N LEU A 4 1.83 8.38 7.74
CA LEU A 4 1.97 7.13 8.49
C LEU A 4 2.07 7.42 9.98
N SER A 5 1.51 6.53 10.80
CA SER A 5 1.69 6.61 12.24
C SER A 5 1.71 5.22 12.90
N LEU A 6 2.54 5.10 13.93
CA LEU A 6 2.56 3.99 14.89
C LEU A 6 1.66 4.25 16.11
N ALA A 7 1.03 5.43 16.16
CA ALA A 7 0.42 5.90 17.37
C ALA A 7 -0.96 5.24 17.58
N SER A 8 -1.04 4.33 18.55
CA SER A 8 -2.26 3.62 18.97
C SER A 8 -3.36 4.53 19.54
N ASN A 9 -3.10 5.83 19.65
CA ASN A 9 -3.99 6.83 20.24
C ASN A 9 -4.50 7.88 19.24
N LEU A 10 -4.20 7.75 17.94
CA LEU A 10 -4.76 8.61 16.89
C LEU A 10 -6.19 8.23 16.49
N MET A 11 -6.60 7.00 16.79
CA MET A 11 -7.99 6.54 16.74
C MET A 11 -8.28 5.59 17.90
N ASN A 12 -9.45 5.76 18.52
CA ASN A 12 -9.95 4.81 19.51
C ASN A 12 -10.27 3.49 18.78
N GLY A 13 -9.60 2.40 19.14
CA GLY A 13 -9.74 1.09 18.48
C GLY A 13 -8.54 0.63 17.65
N ASP A 14 -7.43 1.38 17.65
CA ASP A 14 -6.16 0.86 17.14
C ASP A 14 -5.58 -0.20 18.09
N THR A 15 -5.72 -1.47 17.71
CA THR A 15 -5.38 -2.63 18.57
C THR A 15 -4.20 -3.45 18.09
N ASN A 16 -3.66 -3.20 16.89
CA ASN A 16 -2.67 -4.08 16.28
C ASN A 16 -1.20 -3.68 16.56
N GLY A 17 -0.95 -2.46 17.04
CA GLY A 17 0.41 -1.99 17.36
C GLY A 17 1.35 -1.93 16.16
N LYS A 18 0.82 -1.81 14.93
CA LYS A 18 1.57 -1.76 13.67
C LYS A 18 1.49 -0.39 13.02
N PHE A 19 2.32 -0.15 12.00
CA PHE A 19 2.21 1.06 11.19
C PHE A 19 0.89 1.05 10.43
N ASP A 20 0.14 2.14 10.59
CA ASP A 20 -1.05 2.41 9.82
C ASP A 20 -0.87 3.65 8.96
N VAL A 21 -1.56 3.66 7.82
CA VAL A 21 -1.69 4.83 6.96
C VAL A 21 -2.98 5.54 7.32
N PHE A 22 -2.86 6.85 7.56
CA PHE A 22 -3.98 7.72 7.90
C PHE A 22 -4.12 8.85 6.89
N VAL A 23 -5.35 9.33 6.73
CA VAL A 23 -5.65 10.58 6.04
C VAL A 23 -6.24 11.55 7.05
N HIS A 24 -5.66 12.75 7.10
CA HIS A 24 -6.24 13.89 7.82
C HIS A 24 -6.84 14.89 6.83
N GLU A 25 -8.13 15.16 6.99
CA GLU A 25 -8.87 16.17 6.26
C GLU A 25 -8.80 17.51 7.00
N LEU A 26 -7.99 18.43 6.47
CA LEU A 26 -7.74 19.73 7.12
C LEU A 26 -8.99 20.61 7.21
N ALA A 27 -9.91 20.47 6.25
CA ALA A 27 -11.14 21.27 6.23
C ALA A 27 -12.09 20.93 7.38
N THR A 28 -12.13 19.66 7.80
CA THR A 28 -13.05 19.16 8.83
C THR A 28 -12.35 18.80 10.14
N GLY A 29 -11.02 18.69 10.13
CA GLY A 29 -10.23 18.19 11.25
C GLY A 29 -10.36 16.68 11.46
N THR A 30 -10.96 15.94 10.52
CA THR A 30 -11.22 14.51 10.66
C THR A 30 -9.99 13.68 10.27
N THR A 31 -9.66 12.66 11.06
CA THR A 31 -8.64 11.66 10.74
C THR A 31 -9.30 10.32 10.46
N SER A 32 -8.92 9.64 9.37
CA SER A 32 -9.42 8.31 8.98
C SER A 32 -8.26 7.37 8.65
N ARG A 33 -8.29 6.12 9.14
CA ARG A 33 -7.35 5.06 8.72
C ARG A 33 -7.69 4.56 7.31
N VAL A 34 -6.67 4.33 6.49
CA VAL A 34 -6.81 3.86 5.09
C VAL A 34 -6.07 2.56 4.80
N SER A 35 -5.15 2.12 5.68
CA SER A 35 -4.57 0.78 5.67
C SER A 35 -5.58 -0.27 6.17
N VAL A 36 -6.70 -0.41 5.47
CA VAL A 36 -7.82 -1.28 5.85
C VAL A 36 -8.17 -2.24 4.72
N ARG A 37 -8.76 -3.39 5.07
CA ARG A 37 -9.35 -4.32 4.09
C ARG A 37 -10.53 -3.67 3.38
N THR A 38 -10.96 -4.29 2.29
CA THR A 38 -12.25 -3.95 1.67
C THR A 38 -13.38 -4.02 2.72
N GLY A 39 -14.21 -2.98 2.79
CA GLY A 39 -15.24 -2.83 3.82
C GLY A 39 -14.79 -2.09 5.09
N GLY A 40 -13.54 -1.62 5.16
CA GLY A 40 -13.06 -0.74 6.22
C GLY A 40 -12.57 -1.44 7.49
N VAL A 41 -12.44 -2.77 7.47
CA VAL A 41 -11.96 -3.55 8.61
C VAL A 41 -10.45 -3.37 8.77
N GLN A 42 -9.99 -3.07 9.99
CA GLN A 42 -8.56 -3.00 10.31
C GLN A 42 -7.87 -4.33 9.93
N SER A 43 -6.80 -4.23 9.14
CA SER A 43 -5.90 -5.36 8.89
C SER A 43 -5.26 -5.79 10.22
N ALA A 44 -5.03 -7.09 10.39
CA ALA A 44 -4.26 -7.64 11.51
C ALA A 44 -2.83 -7.05 11.56
N GLY A 45 -2.43 -6.36 10.50
CA GLY A 45 -1.16 -5.69 10.34
C GLY A 45 -0.20 -6.54 9.53
N GLY A 46 0.69 -5.87 8.79
CA GLY A 46 1.83 -6.53 8.18
C GLY A 46 2.78 -7.04 9.24
N ASP A 47 3.38 -8.20 8.98
CA ASP A 47 4.46 -8.80 9.76
C ASP A 47 5.74 -7.96 9.68
N LEU A 48 5.66 -6.65 9.95
CA LEU A 48 6.82 -5.93 10.43
C LEU A 48 7.06 -6.39 11.86
N TRP A 49 7.85 -7.45 11.94
CA TRP A 49 8.58 -7.87 13.11
C TRP A 49 9.24 -6.63 13.74
N GLU A 50 9.05 -6.52 15.04
CA GLU A 50 9.85 -5.66 15.90
C GLU A 50 11.34 -5.99 15.68
N ILE A 51 12.11 -5.05 15.10
CA ILE A 51 13.59 -5.04 14.98
C ILE A 51 14.20 -5.64 13.70
N ALA A 52 14.76 -4.76 12.86
CA ALA A 52 16.13 -4.90 12.33
C ALA A 52 16.67 -3.55 11.81
N PRO A 53 17.40 -2.74 12.62
CA PRO A 53 18.22 -1.67 12.09
C PRO A 53 19.44 -2.25 11.34
N PRO A 54 19.99 -1.58 10.31
CA PRO A 54 19.65 -0.27 9.76
C PRO A 54 19.21 -0.39 8.29
N ALA A 55 18.13 -1.11 7.99
CA ALA A 55 17.44 -0.91 6.72
C ALA A 55 16.26 0.01 7.00
N GLN A 56 16.34 1.24 6.49
CA GLN A 56 15.28 2.22 6.53
C GLN A 56 14.08 1.64 5.77
N TYR A 57 13.22 0.87 6.43
CA TYR A 57 11.94 0.42 5.89
C TYR A 57 11.00 1.62 5.90
N LEU A 58 11.21 2.52 4.94
CA LEU A 58 10.33 3.64 4.67
C LEU A 58 9.05 3.06 4.08
N LEU A 59 8.10 2.71 4.95
CA LEU A 59 6.72 2.60 4.53
C LEU A 59 6.31 3.95 3.95
N ALA A 60 5.76 3.96 2.75
CA ALA A 60 5.38 5.18 2.06
C ALA A 60 3.91 5.14 1.67
N CYS A 61 3.32 6.33 1.60
CA CYS A 61 1.97 6.52 1.09
C CYS A 61 1.90 7.76 0.21
N SER A 62 0.93 7.78 -0.69
CA SER A 62 0.67 8.86 -1.63
C SER A 62 -0.83 8.97 -1.86
N ILE A 63 -1.34 10.19 -2.05
CA ILE A 63 -2.77 10.47 -2.18
C ILE A 63 -3.06 11.23 -3.47
N SER A 64 -4.15 10.88 -4.17
CA SER A 64 -4.59 11.56 -5.38
C SER A 64 -4.97 13.03 -5.10
N GLY A 65 -5.03 13.84 -6.15
CA GLY A 65 -5.28 15.29 -6.04
C GLY A 65 -6.64 15.64 -5.48
N ASP A 66 -7.65 14.78 -5.70
CA ASP A 66 -8.99 14.88 -5.10
C ASP A 66 -9.08 14.24 -3.70
N GLY A 67 -8.00 13.63 -3.21
CA GLY A 67 -7.96 12.95 -1.93
C GLY A 67 -8.63 11.58 -1.90
N ARG A 68 -9.20 11.07 -3.00
CA ARG A 68 -10.02 9.85 -3.00
C ARG A 68 -9.20 8.58 -2.89
N TYR A 69 -8.12 8.47 -3.65
CA TYR A 69 -7.31 7.27 -3.75
C TYR A 69 -6.03 7.42 -2.96
N VAL A 70 -5.74 6.45 -2.10
CA VAL A 70 -4.47 6.40 -1.35
C VAL A 70 -3.70 5.17 -1.77
N ALA A 71 -2.51 5.37 -2.35
CA ALA A 71 -1.55 4.31 -2.59
C ALA A 71 -0.62 4.18 -1.38
N PHE A 72 -0.32 2.95 -0.96
CA PHE A 72 0.58 2.68 0.14
C PHE A 72 1.24 1.32 -0.03
N ASP A 73 2.41 1.14 0.56
CA ASP A 73 3.06 -0.17 0.64
C ASP A 73 2.81 -0.83 2.00
N SER A 74 2.70 -2.15 2.00
CA SER A 74 2.40 -2.94 3.20
C SER A 74 2.94 -4.37 3.08
N THR A 75 3.32 -4.97 4.20
CA THR A 75 3.63 -6.40 4.32
C THR A 75 2.44 -7.22 4.84
N ALA A 76 1.25 -6.60 4.93
CA ALA A 76 0.05 -7.24 5.42
C ALA A 76 -0.53 -8.20 4.38
N SER A 77 -0.39 -9.49 4.66
CA SER A 77 -0.97 -10.60 3.89
C SER A 77 -2.49 -10.65 3.90
N ASP A 78 -3.13 -9.71 4.58
CA ASP A 78 -4.55 -9.79 4.90
C ASP A 78 -5.34 -8.57 4.41
N LEU A 79 -4.70 -7.59 3.76
CA LEU A 79 -5.39 -6.45 3.15
C LEU A 79 -6.29 -6.88 1.98
N VAL A 80 -5.91 -7.96 1.29
CA VAL A 80 -6.65 -8.62 0.22
C VAL A 80 -6.47 -10.13 0.38
N ASP A 81 -7.55 -10.91 0.31
CA ASP A 81 -7.53 -12.37 0.59
C ASP A 81 -6.55 -13.17 -0.31
N ALA A 82 -6.15 -12.61 -1.44
CA ALA A 82 -5.25 -13.23 -2.42
C ALA A 82 -3.77 -12.80 -2.25
N ASP A 83 -3.41 -12.13 -1.16
CA ASP A 83 -2.02 -11.78 -0.85
C ASP A 83 -1.34 -12.88 -0.03
N THR A 84 -0.57 -13.73 -0.70
CA THR A 84 -0.02 -14.96 -0.09
C THR A 84 1.50 -15.08 -0.19
N ASN A 85 2.18 -14.09 -0.75
CA ASN A 85 3.61 -14.17 -1.06
C ASN A 85 4.53 -13.82 0.13
N GLY A 86 3.99 -13.23 1.20
CA GLY A 86 4.76 -12.75 2.35
C GLY A 86 5.79 -11.66 1.99
N ARG A 87 5.50 -10.85 0.96
CA ARG A 87 6.34 -9.74 0.49
C ARG A 87 5.69 -8.40 0.80
N GLN A 88 6.51 -7.35 0.73
CA GLN A 88 5.97 -5.99 0.74
C GLN A 88 5.36 -5.69 -0.63
N ASP A 89 4.08 -5.33 -0.65
CA ASP A 89 3.30 -5.10 -1.85
C ASP A 89 2.70 -3.69 -1.87
N ILE A 90 2.25 -3.26 -3.05
CA ILE A 90 1.64 -1.95 -3.26
C ILE A 90 0.13 -2.09 -3.33
N PHE A 91 -0.57 -1.33 -2.49
CA PHE A 91 -2.02 -1.30 -2.40
C PHE A 91 -2.56 0.08 -2.77
N VAL A 92 -3.80 0.10 -3.26
CA VAL A 92 -4.60 1.32 -3.39
C VAL A 92 -5.91 1.12 -2.65
N HIS A 93 -6.25 2.09 -1.81
CA HIS A 93 -7.54 2.19 -1.14
C HIS A 93 -8.38 3.33 -1.75
N ASP A 94 -9.60 3.02 -2.18
CA ASP A 94 -10.62 4.00 -2.56
C ASP A 94 -11.47 4.34 -1.35
N ARG A 95 -11.30 5.57 -0.84
CA ARG A 95 -11.97 6.06 0.37
C ARG A 95 -13.47 6.21 0.23
N TRP A 96 -14.01 6.29 -0.99
CA TRP A 96 -15.45 6.43 -1.20
C TRP A 96 -16.16 5.08 -1.26
N THR A 97 -15.53 4.08 -1.86
CA THR A 97 -16.12 2.73 -1.99
C THR A 97 -15.65 1.78 -0.90
N ASN A 98 -14.67 2.17 -0.09
CA ASN A 98 -13.97 1.32 0.88
C ASN A 98 -13.41 0.05 0.23
N GLN A 99 -12.93 0.14 -1.01
CA GLN A 99 -12.27 -0.96 -1.70
C GLN A 99 -10.75 -0.82 -1.58
N THR A 100 -10.08 -1.94 -1.29
CA THR A 100 -8.62 -2.04 -1.27
C THR A 100 -8.18 -3.09 -2.28
N LEU A 101 -7.24 -2.75 -3.15
CA LEU A 101 -6.67 -3.66 -4.14
C LEU A 101 -5.14 -3.59 -4.15
N ARG A 102 -4.51 -4.74 -4.39
CA ARG A 102 -3.07 -4.82 -4.73
C ARG A 102 -2.87 -4.46 -6.21
N VAL A 103 -1.89 -3.61 -6.50
CA VAL A 103 -1.68 -3.06 -7.85
C VAL A 103 -0.39 -3.51 -8.53
N ASN A 104 0.56 -4.12 -7.82
CA ASN A 104 1.85 -4.60 -8.36
C ASN A 104 1.81 -6.06 -8.82
N LEU A 105 0.75 -6.48 -9.53
CA LEU A 105 0.65 -7.83 -10.09
C LEU A 105 1.36 -7.95 -11.44
N GLY A 106 2.04 -9.09 -11.65
CA GLY A 106 2.60 -9.47 -12.93
C GLY A 106 1.55 -9.98 -13.94
N PRO A 107 1.97 -10.35 -15.16
CA PRO A 107 1.07 -10.82 -16.20
C PRO A 107 0.23 -12.01 -15.75
N GLY A 108 -1.08 -11.97 -16.02
CA GLY A 108 -2.02 -13.00 -15.56
C GLY A 108 -2.43 -12.90 -14.09
N GLY A 109 -2.08 -11.81 -13.40
CA GLY A 109 -2.43 -11.60 -11.99
C GLY A 109 -1.49 -12.29 -11.01
N VAL A 110 -0.30 -12.70 -11.47
CA VAL A 110 0.69 -13.39 -10.64
C VAL A 110 1.32 -12.42 -9.64
N GLU A 111 1.50 -12.85 -8.40
CA GLU A 111 2.13 -12.05 -7.34
C GLU A 111 3.62 -11.79 -7.65
N GLY A 112 4.13 -10.63 -7.23
CA GLY A 112 5.57 -10.36 -7.28
C GLY A 112 6.37 -11.35 -6.42
N ASP A 113 7.51 -11.83 -6.92
CA ASP A 113 8.36 -12.77 -6.21
C ASP A 113 9.30 -12.12 -5.16
N ARG A 114 9.30 -10.78 -5.08
CA ARG A 114 10.08 -9.94 -4.17
C ARG A 114 9.35 -8.65 -3.83
N ASP A 115 9.94 -7.86 -2.94
CA ASP A 115 9.37 -6.62 -2.40
C ASP A 115 9.16 -5.53 -3.46
N SER A 116 8.08 -4.77 -3.27
CA SER A 116 7.75 -3.52 -3.94
C SER A 116 7.52 -2.42 -2.92
N ARG A 117 7.98 -1.20 -3.19
CA ARG A 117 8.02 -0.08 -2.22
C ARG A 117 7.79 1.28 -2.88
N VAL A 118 7.65 2.30 -2.02
CA VAL A 118 7.66 3.74 -2.38
C VAL A 118 6.66 4.11 -3.48
N PRO A 119 5.35 3.84 -3.28
CA PRO A 119 4.35 4.17 -4.27
C PRO A 119 4.13 5.68 -4.38
N SER A 120 3.82 6.12 -5.60
CA SER A 120 3.33 7.47 -5.90
C SER A 120 2.13 7.36 -6.82
N ILE A 121 1.01 8.00 -6.46
CA ILE A 121 -0.23 7.98 -7.25
C ILE A 121 -0.39 9.28 -8.05
N SER A 122 -0.88 9.18 -9.29
CA SER A 122 -1.14 10.34 -10.13
C SER A 122 -2.24 11.23 -9.54
N GLY A 123 -2.22 12.52 -9.88
CA GLY A 123 -3.19 13.49 -9.36
C GLY A 123 -4.64 13.15 -9.68
N ASP A 124 -4.88 12.46 -10.81
CA ASP A 124 -6.19 11.94 -11.21
C ASP A 124 -6.49 10.52 -10.68
N GLY A 125 -5.59 9.94 -9.88
CA GLY A 125 -5.76 8.62 -9.28
C GLY A 125 -5.56 7.43 -10.21
N ARG A 126 -5.34 7.62 -11.53
CA ARG A 126 -5.38 6.54 -12.53
C ARG A 126 -4.14 5.64 -12.57
N PHE A 127 -2.99 6.13 -12.12
CA PHE A 127 -1.73 5.38 -12.19
C PHE A 127 -0.96 5.44 -10.88
N VAL A 128 -0.29 4.34 -10.56
CA VAL A 128 0.66 4.25 -9.44
C VAL A 128 2.02 3.87 -9.99
N SER A 129 3.04 4.68 -9.70
CA SER A 129 4.45 4.31 -9.89
C SER A 129 5.05 3.76 -8.61
N PHE A 130 5.94 2.79 -8.69
CA PHE A 130 6.59 2.17 -7.53
C PHE A 130 7.94 1.56 -7.91
N MET A 131 8.78 1.27 -6.91
CA MET A 131 10.02 0.52 -7.10
C MET A 131 9.79 -0.96 -6.75
N SER A 132 10.38 -1.89 -7.48
CA SER A 132 10.28 -3.32 -7.17
C SER A 132 11.59 -4.07 -7.44
N GLN A 133 11.85 -5.09 -6.63
CA GLN A 133 12.88 -6.11 -6.92
C GLN A 133 12.28 -7.36 -7.57
N ALA A 134 10.96 -7.40 -7.77
CA ALA A 134 10.29 -8.57 -8.31
C ALA A 134 10.66 -8.78 -9.78
N ARG A 135 11.05 -10.01 -10.10
CA ARG A 135 11.56 -10.39 -11.43
C ARG A 135 10.44 -10.76 -12.39
N ASN A 136 9.25 -11.04 -11.86
CA ASN A 136 8.11 -11.60 -12.60
C ASN A 136 6.96 -10.60 -12.80
N LEU A 137 7.20 -9.30 -12.63
CA LEU A 137 6.20 -8.26 -12.92
C LEU A 137 6.03 -7.98 -14.43
N THR A 138 6.92 -8.52 -15.26
CA THR A 138 6.87 -8.39 -16.73
C THR A 138 7.24 -9.72 -17.39
N VAL A 139 6.95 -9.85 -18.69
CA VAL A 139 7.38 -10.98 -19.52
C VAL A 139 8.25 -10.42 -20.67
N PRO A 140 9.48 -10.93 -20.87
CA PRO A 140 10.14 -11.97 -20.08
C PRO A 140 10.51 -11.50 -18.66
N ASN A 141 10.76 -12.46 -17.75
CA ASN A 141 11.23 -12.15 -16.40
C ASN A 141 12.54 -11.35 -16.45
N GLN A 142 12.69 -10.39 -15.52
CA GLN A 142 13.86 -9.53 -15.45
C GLN A 142 15.04 -10.22 -14.74
N PRO A 143 16.27 -10.08 -15.26
CA PRO A 143 17.46 -10.64 -14.63
C PRO A 143 18.00 -9.73 -13.51
N GLY A 144 18.32 -10.30 -12.34
CA GLY A 144 18.98 -9.59 -11.23
C GLY A 144 18.10 -9.33 -10.01
N PHE A 145 18.65 -8.57 -9.06
CA PHE A 145 17.99 -8.16 -7.79
C PHE A 145 18.00 -6.64 -7.60
N LEU A 146 18.19 -5.89 -8.68
CA LEU A 146 18.17 -4.44 -8.64
C LEU A 146 16.74 -3.95 -8.47
N TRP A 147 16.61 -2.72 -7.97
CA TRP A 147 15.33 -2.04 -7.89
C TRP A 147 15.02 -1.43 -9.25
N ASP A 148 13.93 -1.85 -9.86
CA ASP A 148 13.40 -1.29 -11.10
C ASP A 148 12.15 -0.46 -10.83
N ALA A 149 11.89 0.54 -11.69
CA ALA A 149 10.72 1.40 -11.60
C ALA A 149 9.58 0.85 -12.47
N PHE A 150 8.40 0.70 -11.87
CA PHE A 150 7.21 0.17 -12.52
C PHE A 150 6.06 1.18 -12.44
N ARG A 151 5.09 1.01 -13.35
CA ARG A 151 3.82 1.72 -13.33
C ARG A 151 2.66 0.73 -13.45
N ALA A 152 1.73 0.79 -12.50
CA ALA A 152 0.47 0.05 -12.52
C ALA A 152 -0.71 0.99 -12.82
N ARG A 153 -1.77 0.44 -13.41
CA ARG A 153 -3.07 1.11 -13.53
C ARG A 153 -3.84 0.90 -12.24
N ASN A 154 -4.40 1.97 -11.68
CA ASN A 154 -5.40 1.88 -10.65
C ASN A 154 -6.76 1.55 -11.30
N VAL A 155 -7.26 0.34 -11.09
CA VAL A 155 -8.55 -0.10 -11.64
C VAL A 155 -9.76 0.39 -10.83
N LEU A 156 -9.54 1.01 -9.66
CA LEU A 156 -10.58 1.70 -8.89
C LEU A 156 -10.87 3.11 -9.45
N ALA A 157 -9.98 3.64 -10.29
CA ALA A 157 -10.16 4.91 -10.98
C ALA A 157 -10.81 4.70 -12.36
N PRO A 158 -11.76 5.58 -12.75
CA PRO A 158 -12.41 5.52 -14.06
C PRO A 158 -11.44 5.73 -15.24
#